data_AF-A0A356R2F1-F1
#
_entry.id   AF-A0A356R2F1-F1
#
_cell.length_a   1.000
_cell.length_b   1.000
_cell.length_c   1.000
_cell.angle_alpha   90.00
_cell.angle_beta   90.00
_cell.angle_gamma   90.00
#
_symmetry.space_group_name_H-M   'P 1'
#
loop_
_entity.id
_entity.type
_entity.pdbx_description
1 polymer ?
#
loop_
_entity_poly.entity_id
_entity_poly.type
_entity_poly.pdbx_seq_one_letter_code
_entity_poly.pdbx_strand_id
1 'polypeptide(L)'
;MGNEEKWKANLRKVAFLKSFPGWISSWEQGIGATIEQVLPIPGHAPHAVLLLTEGRFVVTAPVHDEPQMVTAGLMSARPHLESIHASAFTEYDHLTRLDQELGRMARLENILNAIDNNIDRIPELKTRIQELVKQWEKENHQSQ
;
A
#
# COMPACT_ATOMS: atom_id res chain seq x y z
N MET A 1 24.61 44.07 10.03
CA MET A 1 24.50 43.43 11.36
C MET A 1 23.13 42.75 11.56
N GLY A 2 21.99 43.41 11.32
CA GLY A 2 20.66 42.82 11.58
C GLY A 2 20.29 41.52 10.83
N ASN A 3 20.75 41.29 9.59
CA ASN A 3 20.45 40.05 8.86
C ASN A 3 21.18 38.82 9.43
N GLU A 4 22.41 38.99 9.89
CA GLU A 4 23.20 37.89 10.45
C GLU A 4 22.70 37.50 11.86
N GLU A 5 22.36 38.50 12.66
CA GLU A 5 21.75 38.29 13.99
C GLU A 5 20.38 37.61 13.87
N LYS A 6 19.54 38.04 12.92
CA LYS A 6 18.25 37.40 12.62
C LYS A 6 18.42 35.95 12.18
N TRP A 7 19.42 35.66 11.35
CA TRP A 7 19.73 34.30 10.92
C TRP A 7 20.19 33.41 12.09
N LYS A 8 21.13 33.90 12.92
CA LYS A 8 21.59 33.20 14.13
C LYS A 8 20.45 32.94 15.12
N ALA A 9 19.58 33.92 15.32
CA ALA A 9 18.40 33.77 16.16
C ALA A 9 17.44 32.69 15.62
N ASN A 10 17.19 32.67 14.31
CA ASN A 10 16.35 31.65 13.68
C ASN A 10 16.95 30.25 13.81
N LEU A 11 18.26 30.09 13.65
CA LEU A 11 18.94 28.81 13.87
C LEU A 11 18.78 28.30 15.30
N ARG A 12 19.00 29.17 16.30
CA ARG A 12 18.81 28.80 17.72
C ARG A 12 17.37 28.37 18.01
N LYS A 13 16.40 29.09 17.45
CA LYS A 13 14.97 28.75 17.57
C LYS A 13 14.67 27.38 16.97
N VAL A 14 15.14 27.10 15.76
CA VAL A 14 14.92 25.81 15.08
C VAL A 14 15.60 24.67 15.85
N ALA A 15 16.82 24.90 16.35
CA ALA A 15 17.52 23.92 17.17
C ALA A 15 16.74 23.60 18.46
N PHE A 16 16.25 24.63 19.17
CA PHE A 16 15.43 24.45 20.36
C PHE A 16 14.14 23.67 20.09
N LEU A 17 13.46 23.96 18.97
CA LEU A 17 12.25 23.23 18.58
C LEU A 17 12.50 21.73 18.39
N LYS A 18 13.66 21.35 17.82
CA LYS A 18 14.05 19.94 17.64
C LYS A 18 14.40 19.23 18.96
N SER A 19 14.70 19.99 20.01
CA SER A 19 14.99 19.50 21.36
C SER A 19 13.88 19.84 22.36
N PHE A 20 12.69 20.20 21.88
CA PHE A 20 11.61 20.64 22.76
C PHE A 20 11.19 19.48 23.68
N PRO A 21 11.03 19.70 25.00
CA PRO A 21 10.62 18.63 25.91
C PRO A 21 9.31 17.99 25.47
N GLY A 22 9.31 16.66 25.32
CA GLY A 22 8.14 15.90 24.85
C GLY A 22 8.05 15.72 23.33
N TRP A 23 8.86 16.41 22.53
CA TRP A 23 8.94 16.14 21.09
C TRP A 23 9.51 14.73 20.86
N ILE A 24 8.75 13.86 20.18
CA ILE A 24 9.30 12.60 19.68
C ILE A 24 9.75 12.77 18.22
N SER A 25 10.99 12.41 17.95
CA SER A 25 11.58 12.54 16.61
C SER A 25 11.40 11.31 15.73
N SER A 26 10.89 10.20 16.30
CA SER A 26 10.57 8.96 15.60
C SER A 26 9.41 8.23 16.28
N TRP A 27 8.70 7.38 15.53
CA TRP A 27 7.52 6.67 16.04
C TRP A 27 7.88 5.63 17.11
N GLU A 28 9.09 5.09 17.09
CA GLU A 28 9.58 4.10 18.06
C GLU A 28 9.64 4.68 19.48
N GLN A 29 9.90 5.98 19.62
CA GLN A 29 9.86 6.69 20.92
C GLN A 29 8.44 6.82 21.47
N GLY A 30 7.42 6.60 20.64
CA GLY A 30 6.01 6.59 21.00
C GLY A 30 5.46 5.22 21.37
N ILE A 31 6.26 4.14 21.29
CA ILE A 31 5.77 2.79 21.64
C ILE A 31 5.30 2.76 23.10
N GLY A 32 4.10 2.20 23.31
CA GLY A 32 3.44 2.14 24.62
C GLY A 32 2.75 3.45 25.05
N ALA A 33 2.92 4.55 24.31
CA ALA A 33 2.16 5.76 24.53
C ALA A 33 0.73 5.62 24.03
N THR A 34 -0.21 6.26 24.72
CA THR A 34 -1.60 6.37 24.24
C THR A 34 -1.83 7.74 23.63
N ILE A 35 -2.63 7.82 22.56
CA ILE A 35 -3.07 9.10 22.00
C ILE A 35 -4.12 9.69 22.93
N GLU A 36 -3.84 10.87 23.49
CA GLU A 36 -4.76 11.62 24.35
C GLU A 36 -5.61 12.61 23.54
N GLN A 37 -5.00 13.28 22.55
CA GLN A 37 -5.71 14.24 21.68
C GLN A 37 -5.13 14.27 20.27
N VAL A 38 -5.99 14.61 19.31
CA VAL A 38 -5.63 14.91 17.92
C VAL A 38 -6.02 16.34 17.63
N LEU A 39 -5.03 17.19 17.35
CA LEU A 39 -5.24 18.62 17.12
C LEU A 39 -4.94 18.97 15.66
N PRO A 40 -5.86 19.57 14.91
CA PRO A 40 -5.57 20.04 13.56
C PRO A 40 -4.54 21.18 13.63
N ILE A 41 -3.67 21.27 12.62
CA ILE A 41 -2.74 22.39 12.50
C ILE A 41 -3.37 23.44 11.58
N PRO A 42 -3.75 24.63 12.10
CA PRO A 42 -4.38 25.67 11.27
C PRO A 42 -3.49 26.07 10.10
N GLY A 43 -4.04 26.07 8.89
CA GLY A 43 -3.31 26.40 7.66
C GLY A 43 -2.39 25.30 7.13
N HIS A 44 -2.35 24.13 7.78
CA HIS A 44 -1.46 23.01 7.41
C HIS A 44 -2.20 21.67 7.28
N ALA A 45 -3.47 21.70 6.86
CA ALA A 45 -4.15 20.48 6.44
C ALA A 45 -3.36 19.79 5.31
N PRO A 46 -3.26 18.45 5.31
CA PRO A 46 -3.97 17.49 6.16
C PRO A 46 -3.20 17.03 7.42
N HIS A 47 -2.22 17.80 7.90
CA HIS A 47 -1.41 17.42 9.07
C HIS A 47 -2.09 17.74 10.41
N ALA A 48 -1.77 16.92 11.42
CA ALA A 48 -2.26 17.06 12.78
C ALA A 48 -1.13 16.87 13.80
N VAL A 49 -1.32 17.39 15.01
CA VAL A 49 -0.51 17.06 16.18
C VAL A 49 -1.21 15.94 16.95
N LEU A 50 -0.49 14.88 17.27
CA LEU A 50 -0.91 13.90 18.26
C LEU A 50 -0.29 14.27 19.60
N LEU A 51 -1.13 14.49 20.61
CA LEU A 51 -0.70 14.50 22.00
C LEU A 51 -0.75 13.07 22.52
N LEU A 52 0.38 12.63 23.05
CA LEU A 52 0.59 11.32 23.62
C LEU A 52 0.71 11.43 25.14
N THR A 53 0.50 10.32 25.84
CA THR A 53 0.68 10.23 27.28
C THR A 53 2.02 10.79 27.75
N GLU A 54 2.01 11.39 28.95
CA GLU A 54 3.17 12.02 29.60
C GLU A 54 3.67 13.30 28.90
N GLY A 55 2.78 14.00 28.20
CA GLY A 55 3.10 15.27 27.55
C GLY A 55 4.01 15.14 26.32
N ARG A 56 4.10 13.93 25.75
CA ARG A 56 4.79 13.70 24.48
C ARG A 56 3.92 14.14 23.30
N PHE A 57 4.53 14.55 22.20
CA PHE A 57 3.78 14.91 21.01
C PHE A 57 4.57 14.74 19.71
N VAL A 58 3.84 14.60 18.62
CA VAL A 58 4.38 14.46 17.26
C VAL A 58 3.46 15.12 16.24
N VAL A 59 4.04 15.63 15.16
CA VAL A 59 3.27 16.02 13.96
C VAL A 59 3.19 14.82 13.04
N THR A 60 1.98 14.32 12.81
CA THR A 60 1.77 13.13 11.99
C THR A 60 1.61 13.46 10.49
N ALA A 61 1.99 12.49 9.65
CA ALA A 61 1.49 12.44 8.29
C ALA A 61 -0.04 12.28 8.28
N PRO A 62 -0.72 12.71 7.21
CA PRO A 62 -2.14 12.43 7.02
C PRO A 62 -2.48 10.94 7.04
N VAL A 63 -3.71 10.64 7.48
CA VAL A 63 -4.30 9.31 7.35
C VAL A 63 -4.58 9.03 5.88
N HIS A 64 -4.20 7.86 5.39
CA HIS A 64 -4.47 7.42 4.03
C HIS A 64 -5.73 6.54 3.99
N ASP A 65 -6.62 6.81 3.03
CA ASP A 65 -7.81 6.01 2.72
C ASP A 65 -7.73 5.34 1.34
N GLU A 66 -6.67 5.63 0.57
CA GLU A 66 -6.42 5.01 -0.73
C GLU A 66 -6.26 3.49 -0.61
N PRO A 67 -6.99 2.69 -1.41
CA PRO A 67 -7.01 1.23 -1.28
C PRO A 67 -5.63 0.58 -1.30
N GLN A 68 -4.71 1.05 -2.16
CA GLN A 68 -3.35 0.51 -2.25
C GLN A 68 -2.57 0.70 -0.94
N MET A 69 -2.68 1.89 -0.32
CA MET A 69 -2.00 2.19 0.94
C MET A 69 -2.64 1.46 2.11
N VAL A 70 -3.98 1.38 2.13
CA VAL A 70 -4.72 0.62 3.14
C VAL A 70 -4.36 -0.87 3.08
N THR A 71 -4.34 -1.47 1.88
CA THR A 71 -3.92 -2.86 1.68
C THR A 71 -2.48 -3.08 2.12
N ALA A 72 -1.54 -2.21 1.72
CA ALA A 72 -0.15 -2.33 2.14
C ALA A 72 0.00 -2.27 3.67
N GLY A 73 -0.66 -1.30 4.31
CA GLY A 73 -0.67 -1.17 5.77
C GLY A 73 -1.28 -2.39 6.47
N LEU A 74 -2.41 -2.89 5.97
CA LEU A 74 -3.08 -4.07 6.51
C LEU A 74 -2.19 -5.31 6.41
N MET A 75 -1.49 -5.52 5.29
CA MET A 75 -0.59 -6.65 5.11
C MET A 75 0.65 -6.54 6.01
N SER A 76 1.22 -5.34 6.19
CA SER A 76 2.31 -5.13 7.14
C SER A 76 1.89 -5.37 8.60
N ALA A 77 0.65 -5.04 8.96
CA ALA A 77 0.12 -5.20 10.31
C ALA A 77 -0.46 -6.61 10.58
N ARG A 78 -0.68 -7.44 9.55
CA ARG A 78 -1.30 -8.76 9.66
C ARG A 78 -0.71 -9.67 10.76
N PRO A 79 0.62 -9.80 10.93
CA PRO A 79 1.18 -10.63 12.00
C PRO A 79 0.72 -10.27 13.42
N HIS A 80 0.29 -9.02 13.62
CA HIS A 80 -0.20 -8.52 14.91
C HIS A 80 -1.72 -8.48 15.00
N LEU A 81 -2.43 -8.37 13.87
CA LEU A 81 -3.88 -8.18 13.83
C LEU A 81 -4.65 -9.47 13.52
N GLU A 82 -4.04 -10.47 12.90
CA GLU A 82 -4.75 -11.66 12.42
C GLU A 82 -5.33 -12.50 13.56
N SER A 83 -4.64 -12.59 14.70
CA SER A 83 -5.17 -13.28 15.88
C SER A 83 -6.42 -12.61 16.46
N ILE A 84 -6.57 -11.30 16.23
CA ILE A 84 -7.69 -10.49 16.74
C ILE A 84 -8.83 -10.44 15.71
N HIS A 85 -8.50 -10.41 14.42
CA HIS A 85 -9.42 -10.16 13.30
C HIS A 85 -9.41 -11.30 12.26
N ALA A 86 -9.26 -12.55 12.70
CA ALA A 86 -9.09 -13.71 11.82
C ALA A 86 -10.17 -13.86 10.75
N SER A 87 -11.44 -13.62 11.11
CA SER A 87 -12.56 -13.69 10.16
C SER A 87 -12.47 -12.64 9.04
N ALA A 88 -12.02 -11.42 9.37
CA ALA A 88 -11.84 -10.35 8.39
C ALA A 88 -10.71 -10.66 7.41
N PHE A 89 -9.59 -11.23 7.89
CA PHE A 89 -8.51 -11.69 7.02
C PHE A 89 -8.93 -12.87 6.14
N THR A 90 -9.73 -13.80 6.67
CA THR A 90 -10.27 -14.93 5.88
C THR A 90 -11.15 -14.43 4.73
N GLU A 91 -12.02 -13.46 5.01
CA GLU A 91 -12.87 -12.84 3.98
C GLU A 91 -12.02 -12.07 2.96
N TYR A 92 -11.04 -11.29 3.41
CA TYR A 92 -10.12 -10.59 2.53
C TYR A 92 -9.36 -11.54 1.59
N ASP A 93 -8.86 -12.66 2.11
CA ASP A 93 -8.14 -13.67 1.32
C ASP A 93 -9.08 -14.39 0.34
N HIS A 94 -10.35 -14.57 0.71
CA HIS A 94 -11.38 -15.08 -0.20
C HIS A 94 -11.65 -14.11 -1.35
N LEU A 95 -11.90 -12.82 -1.04
CA LEU A 95 -12.13 -11.79 -2.03
C LEU A 95 -10.93 -11.59 -2.96
N THR A 96 -9.72 -11.63 -2.42
CA THR A 96 -8.47 -11.52 -3.21
C THR A 96 -8.35 -12.68 -4.20
N ARG A 97 -8.67 -13.91 -3.79
CA ARG A 97 -8.66 -15.08 -4.69
C ARG A 97 -9.73 -14.95 -5.77
N LEU A 98 -10.94 -14.54 -5.39
CA LEU A 98 -12.04 -14.35 -6.33
C LEU A 98 -11.68 -13.30 -7.40
N ASP A 99 -11.11 -12.16 -7.01
CA ASP A 99 -10.65 -11.13 -7.95
C ASP A 99 -9.60 -11.66 -8.92
N GLN A 100 -8.62 -12.43 -8.43
CA GLN A 100 -7.60 -13.05 -9.28
C GLN A 100 -8.20 -14.05 -10.27
N GLU A 101 -9.15 -14.87 -9.84
CA GLU A 101 -9.84 -15.84 -10.68
C GLU A 101 -10.66 -15.15 -11.77
N LEU A 102 -11.47 -14.15 -11.40
CA LEU A 102 -12.27 -13.37 -12.33
C LEU A 102 -11.38 -12.61 -13.32
N GLY A 103 -10.29 -12.00 -12.85
CA GLY A 103 -9.31 -11.33 -13.70
C GLY A 103 -8.62 -12.29 -14.68
N ARG A 104 -8.35 -13.54 -14.26
CA ARG A 104 -7.82 -14.58 -15.16
C ARG A 104 -8.84 -14.99 -16.21
N MET A 105 -10.10 -15.18 -15.83
CA MET A 105 -11.18 -15.52 -16.75
C MET A 105 -11.42 -14.41 -17.79
N ALA A 106 -11.49 -13.15 -17.34
CA ALA A 106 -11.64 -12.01 -18.24
C ALA A 106 -10.47 -11.89 -19.24
N ARG A 107 -9.23 -12.13 -18.80
CA ARG A 107 -8.06 -12.17 -19.71
C ARG A 107 -8.17 -13.29 -20.74
N LEU A 108 -8.60 -14.49 -20.33
CA LEU A 108 -8.81 -15.61 -21.25
C LEU A 108 -9.87 -15.27 -22.29
N GLU A 109 -11.01 -14.73 -21.87
CA GLU A 109 -12.10 -14.34 -22.75
C GLU A 109 -11.63 -13.29 -23.78
N ASN A 110 -10.87 -12.28 -23.34
CA ASN A 110 -10.29 -11.29 -24.23
C ASN A 110 -9.36 -11.91 -25.28
N ILE A 111 -8.54 -12.91 -24.91
CA ILE A 111 -7.66 -13.62 -25.84
C ILE A 111 -8.48 -14.43 -26.85
N LEU A 112 -9.49 -15.17 -26.39
CA LEU A 112 -10.34 -15.97 -27.26
C LEU A 112 -11.10 -15.08 -28.26
N ASN A 113 -11.66 -13.97 -27.79
CA ASN A 113 -12.31 -12.99 -28.66
C ASN A 113 -11.33 -12.37 -29.65
N ALA A 114 -10.09 -12.09 -29.23
CA ALA A 114 -9.06 -11.59 -30.15
C ALA A 114 -8.70 -12.64 -31.23
N ILE A 115 -8.63 -13.92 -30.88
CA ILE A 115 -8.41 -15.00 -31.85
C ILE A 115 -9.57 -15.10 -32.82
N ASP A 116 -10.80 -15.18 -32.31
CA ASP A 116 -12.02 -15.37 -33.10
C ASP A 116 -12.20 -14.25 -34.13
N ASN A 117 -12.00 -13.00 -33.71
CA ASN A 117 -12.09 -11.84 -34.61
C ASN A 117 -11.03 -11.79 -35.71
N ASN A 118 -9.92 -12.51 -35.56
CA ASN A 118 -8.79 -12.47 -36.50
C ASN A 118 -8.61 -13.76 -37.31
N ILE A 119 -9.24 -14.88 -36.92
CA ILE A 119 -8.95 -16.20 -37.52
C ILE A 119 -9.33 -16.28 -39.01
N ASP A 120 -10.37 -15.57 -39.43
CA ASP A 120 -10.79 -15.49 -40.84
C ASP A 120 -9.89 -14.55 -41.66
N ARG A 121 -9.29 -13.55 -41.01
CA ARG A 121 -8.43 -12.54 -41.65
C ARG A 121 -6.98 -12.98 -41.73
N ILE A 122 -6.55 -13.86 -40.82
CA ILE A 122 -5.19 -14.38 -40.71
C ILE A 122 -5.27 -15.92 -40.65
N PRO A 123 -5.42 -16.60 -41.80
CA PRO A 123 -5.56 -18.07 -41.84
C PRO A 123 -4.37 -18.81 -41.20
N GLU A 124 -3.16 -18.23 -41.23
CA GLU A 124 -1.96 -18.76 -40.60
C GLU A 124 -2.10 -18.86 -39.08
N LEU A 125 -2.92 -18.01 -38.45
CA LEU A 125 -3.19 -18.03 -37.02
C LEU A 125 -3.78 -19.38 -36.59
N LYS A 126 -4.73 -19.91 -37.38
CA LYS A 126 -5.36 -21.21 -37.12
C LYS A 126 -4.32 -22.33 -37.16
N THR A 127 -3.50 -22.37 -38.20
CA THR A 127 -2.43 -23.37 -38.36
C THR A 127 -1.46 -23.30 -37.19
N ARG A 128 -1.05 -22.09 -36.80
CA ARG A 128 -0.10 -21.90 -35.71
C ARG A 128 -0.68 -22.30 -34.35
N ILE A 129 -1.95 -22.02 -34.09
CA ILE A 129 -2.64 -22.49 -32.87
C ILE A 129 -2.68 -24.02 -32.83
N GLN A 130 -2.99 -24.68 -33.94
CA GLN A 130 -2.99 -26.15 -34.01
C GLN A 130 -1.60 -26.75 -33.75
N GLU A 131 -0.53 -26.12 -34.23
CA GLU A 131 0.84 -26.53 -33.94
C GLU A 131 1.18 -26.40 -32.45
N LEU A 132 0.78 -25.28 -31.82
CA LEU A 132 1.00 -25.07 -30.38
C LEU A 132 0.31 -26.14 -29.53
N VAL A 133 -0.94 -26.48 -29.86
CA VAL A 133 -1.68 -27.57 -29.17
C VAL A 133 -0.93 -28.91 -29.29
N LYS A 134 -0.47 -29.25 -30.50
CA LYS A 134 0.31 -30.49 -30.72
C LYS A 134 1.64 -30.51 -29.97
N GLN A 135 2.29 -29.35 -29.78
CA GLN A 135 3.52 -29.24 -29.01
C GLN A 135 3.25 -29.50 -27.52
N TRP A 136 2.20 -28.91 -26.95
CA TRP A 136 1.82 -29.13 -25.55
C TRP A 136 1.46 -30.58 -25.23
N GLU A 137 0.73 -31.24 -26.13
CA GLU A 137 0.43 -32.67 -25.97
C GLU A 137 1.71 -33.51 -25.89
N LYS A 138 2.70 -33.23 -26.75
CA LYS A 138 3.98 -33.95 -26.74
C LYS A 138 4.79 -33.73 -25.47
N GLU A 139 4.85 -32.49 -24.97
CA GLU A 139 5.58 -32.13 -23.74
C GLU A 139 4.98 -32.82 -22.50
N ASN A 140 3.65 -32.90 -22.43
CA ASN A 140 2.96 -33.59 -21.33
C ASN A 140 3.17 -35.12 -21.35
N HIS A 141 3.34 -35.74 -22.52
CA HIS A 141 3.64 -37.17 -22.63
C HIS A 141 5.11 -37.53 -22.34
N GLN A 142 6.03 -36.56 -22.37
CA GLN A 142 7.44 -36.77 -22.02
C GLN A 142 7.75 -36.51 -20.54
N SER A 143 6.80 -35.93 -19.80
CA SER A 143 6.95 -35.56 -18.38
C SER A 143 6.24 -36.54 -17.42
N GLN A 144 5.64 -37.62 -17.95
CA GLN A 144 5.08 -38.76 -17.21
C GLN A 144 5.96 -39.99 -17.38
#